data_AF-A0A9X3URH4-F1
#
_entry.id   AF-A0A9X3URH4-F1
#
_cell.length_a   1.000
_cell.length_b   1.000
_cell.length_c   1.000
_cell.angle_alpha   90.00
_cell.angle_beta   90.00
_cell.angle_gamma   90.00
#
_symmetry.space_group_name_H-M   'P 1'
#
loop_
_entity.id
_entity.type
_entity.pdbx_description
1 polymer ?
#
loop_
_entity_poly.entity_id
_entity_poly.type
_entity_poly.pdbx_seq_one_letter_code
_entity_poly.pdbx_strand_id
1 'polypeptide(L)'
;MRDLLQKIQSNDGQFHNGNPATGEQGTRVTDTWLNDVQEHIRDFGEELKYLLQQAELEPNPAKKTQIYDAIAQIIENKRRVASLTQSGEVQLDSSTDSTAEDKAATPKAVNAVKALVTAVRNALNNYIPNSKKSDADNSSSSDTIATSYAVKKVRDIVENRFSSLANADGY
;
A
#
# COMPACT_ATOMS: atom_id res chain seq x y z
N MET A 1 27.68 6.14 24.57
CA MET A 1 28.42 7.36 24.92
C MET A 1 28.93 7.21 26.33
N ARG A 2 30.12 7.70 26.63
CA ARG A 2 30.62 7.86 27.99
C ARG A 2 29.66 8.69 28.84
N ASP A 3 29.65 8.42 30.14
CA ASP A 3 28.94 9.24 31.12
C ASP A 3 29.57 10.65 31.19
N LEU A 4 28.88 11.61 31.82
CA LEU A 4 29.28 13.02 31.85
C LEU A 4 30.75 13.22 32.20
N LEU A 5 31.37 14.18 31.50
CA LEU A 5 32.71 14.66 31.81
C LEU A 5 32.79 15.06 33.28
N GLN A 6 33.79 14.54 34.00
CA GLN A 6 34.02 14.85 35.40
C GLN A 6 34.19 16.36 35.56
N LYS A 7 33.73 16.95 36.67
CA LYS A 7 33.93 18.38 36.92
C LYS A 7 35.42 18.70 37.13
N ILE A 8 35.85 19.90 36.73
CA ILE A 8 37.23 20.32 36.96
C ILE A 8 37.47 20.57 38.45
N GLN A 9 38.65 20.21 38.95
CA GLN A 9 39.03 20.37 40.35
C GLN A 9 39.14 21.85 40.74
N SER A 10 38.02 22.39 41.22
CA SER A 10 37.80 23.77 41.65
C SER A 10 36.66 23.77 42.68
N ASN A 11 36.46 24.88 43.38
CA ASN A 11 35.46 24.97 44.46
C ASN A 11 34.02 24.75 43.99
N ASP A 12 33.71 25.08 42.74
CA ASP A 12 32.38 24.98 42.14
C ASP A 12 32.31 24.05 40.91
N GLY A 13 33.46 23.49 40.49
CA GLY A 13 33.56 22.64 39.32
C GLY A 13 33.69 23.37 37.98
N GLN A 14 34.05 24.66 38.00
CA GLN A 14 34.22 25.51 36.81
C GLN A 14 35.64 26.07 36.69
N PHE A 15 35.95 26.58 35.50
CA PHE A 15 37.20 27.29 35.26
C PHE A 15 37.12 28.73 35.78
N HIS A 16 38.14 29.13 36.54
CA HIS A 16 38.34 30.49 36.99
C HIS A 16 39.63 31.07 36.40
N ASN A 17 39.58 32.33 35.98
CA ASN A 17 40.76 33.06 35.57
C ASN A 17 41.61 33.42 36.79
N GLY A 18 42.93 33.47 36.62
CA GLY A 18 43.78 34.09 37.63
C GLY A 18 43.59 35.61 37.65
N ASN A 19 43.77 36.22 38.82
CA ASN A 19 43.76 37.66 38.98
C ASN A 19 45.17 38.16 39.34
N PRO A 20 45.92 38.73 38.38
CA PRO A 20 47.28 39.22 38.61
C PRO A 20 47.37 40.36 39.63
N ALA A 21 46.30 41.14 39.80
CA ALA A 21 46.27 42.27 40.72
C ALA A 21 46.12 41.83 42.18
N THR A 22 45.55 40.65 42.42
CA THR A 22 45.35 40.09 43.77
C THR A 22 46.24 38.87 44.05
N GLY A 23 46.95 38.35 43.03
CA GLY A 23 47.77 37.15 43.14
C GLY A 23 46.98 35.84 43.11
N GLU A 24 45.66 35.88 42.86
CA GLU A 24 44.81 34.70 42.77
C GLU A 24 45.18 33.89 41.52
N GLN A 25 45.47 32.60 41.69
CA GLN A 25 45.81 31.71 40.58
C GLN A 25 44.55 31.19 39.90
N GLY A 26 44.60 31.06 38.57
CA GLY A 26 43.50 30.48 37.81
C GLY A 26 43.43 28.96 37.95
N THR A 27 42.29 28.38 37.55
CA THR A 27 42.09 26.94 37.54
C THR A 27 43.02 26.27 36.51
N ARG A 28 43.85 25.33 36.98
CA ARG A 28 44.74 24.58 36.10
C ARG A 28 43.99 23.48 35.36
N VAL A 29 44.17 23.44 34.04
CA VAL A 29 43.76 22.29 33.22
C VAL A 29 44.70 21.11 33.53
N THR A 30 44.15 20.01 34.05
CA THR A 30 44.94 18.81 34.36
C THR A 30 45.02 17.87 33.15
N ASP A 31 46.02 16.99 33.15
CA ASP A 31 46.11 15.87 32.21
C ASP A 31 44.89 14.95 32.29
N THR A 32 44.38 14.69 33.49
CA THR A 32 43.16 13.92 33.73
C THR A 32 41.99 14.53 32.97
N TRP A 33 41.77 15.84 33.10
CA TRP A 33 40.70 16.53 32.39
C TRP A 33 40.86 16.47 30.86
N LEU A 34 42.07 16.72 30.35
CA LEU A 34 42.32 16.68 28.90
C LEU A 34 42.18 15.28 28.31
N ASN A 35 42.63 14.26 29.03
CA ASN A 35 42.45 12.87 28.63
C ASN A 35 40.96 12.49 28.66
N ASP A 36 40.20 12.91 29.67
CA ASP A 36 38.77 12.67 29.73
C ASP A 36 38.02 13.33 28.55
N VAL A 37 38.39 14.56 28.19
CA VAL A 37 37.85 15.26 27.00
C VAL A 37 38.21 14.51 25.71
N GLN A 38 39.48 14.11 25.56
CA GLN A 38 39.93 13.34 24.40
C GLN A 38 39.13 12.04 24.27
N GLU A 39 38.97 11.31 25.37
CA GLU A 39 38.25 10.05 25.40
C GLU A 39 36.77 10.22 25.06
N HIS A 40 36.12 11.29 25.52
CA HIS A 40 34.74 11.64 25.12
C HIS A 40 34.60 11.92 23.62
N ILE A 41 35.52 12.72 23.04
CA ILE A 41 35.48 13.05 21.61
C ILE A 41 35.70 11.79 20.77
N ARG A 42 36.61 10.91 21.21
CA ARG A 42 36.86 9.63 20.54
C ARG A 42 35.64 8.72 20.59
N ASP A 43 35.01 8.60 21.76
CA ASP A 43 33.81 7.80 21.98
C ASP A 43 32.63 8.28 21.11
N PHE A 44 32.38 9.59 21.04
CA PHE A 44 31.40 10.15 20.10
C PHE A 44 31.76 9.84 18.63
N GLY A 45 33.05 9.92 18.27
CA GLY A 45 33.53 9.54 16.95
C GLY A 45 33.34 8.04 16.63
N GLU A 46 33.42 7.16 17.63
CA GLU A 46 33.16 5.72 17.49
C GLU A 46 31.68 5.44 17.23
N GLU A 47 30.75 6.15 17.89
CA GLU A 47 29.32 6.02 17.59
C GLU A 47 28.98 6.48 16.17
N LEU A 48 29.57 7.59 15.72
CA LEU A 48 29.39 8.06 14.34
C LEU A 48 29.97 7.07 13.31
N LYS A 49 31.11 6.44 13.62
CA LYS A 49 31.67 5.35 12.80
C LYS A 49 30.75 4.13 12.78
N TYR A 50 30.12 3.80 13.90
CA TYR A 50 29.15 2.71 13.95
C TYR A 50 27.96 2.97 13.03
N LEU A 51 27.44 4.20 12.97
CA LEU A 51 26.39 4.55 12.00
C LEU A 51 26.84 4.32 10.56
N LEU A 52 28.07 4.73 10.22
CA LEU A 52 28.63 4.48 8.88
C LEU A 52 28.73 2.98 8.58
N GLN A 53 29.18 2.16 9.53
CA GLN A 53 29.25 0.71 9.39
C GLN A 53 27.88 0.07 9.19
N GLN A 54 26.86 0.49 9.95
CA GLN A 54 25.48 0.01 9.78
C GLN A 54 24.88 0.37 8.42
N ALA A 55 25.41 1.42 7.79
CA ALA A 55 25.07 1.84 6.44
C ALA A 55 25.97 1.23 5.36
N GLU A 56 26.93 0.37 5.72
CA GLU A 56 27.95 -0.19 4.81
C GLU A 56 28.78 0.91 4.11
N LEU A 57 29.05 2.01 4.80
CA LEU A 57 29.85 3.14 4.34
C LEU A 57 31.18 3.23 5.09
N GLU A 58 32.25 3.56 4.35
CA GLU A 58 33.56 3.85 4.93
C GLU A 58 33.69 5.34 5.32
N PRO A 59 34.34 5.67 6.45
CA PRO A 59 34.58 7.05 6.84
C PRO A 59 35.36 7.83 5.78
N ASN A 60 34.81 8.96 5.34
CA ASN A 60 35.45 9.83 4.36
C ASN A 60 35.69 11.23 4.94
N PRO A 61 36.94 11.62 5.24
CA PRO A 61 37.23 12.91 5.87
C PRO A 61 36.92 14.12 4.97
N ALA A 62 36.84 13.94 3.65
CA ALA A 62 36.48 15.02 2.72
C ALA A 62 34.97 15.26 2.65
N LYS A 63 34.14 14.35 3.18
CA LYS A 63 32.67 14.39 3.04
C LYS A 63 31.98 14.85 4.32
N LYS A 64 31.34 16.01 4.26
CA LYS A 64 30.65 16.63 5.43
C LYS A 64 29.27 16.04 5.73
N THR A 65 28.67 15.31 4.80
CA THR A 65 27.29 14.78 4.91
C THR A 65 27.22 13.28 5.19
N GLN A 66 28.35 12.61 5.42
CA GLN A 66 28.39 11.13 5.50
C GLN A 66 27.48 10.53 6.58
N ILE A 67 27.26 11.25 7.69
CA ILE A 67 26.34 10.80 8.75
C ILE A 67 24.88 10.88 8.30
N TYR A 68 24.51 11.92 7.53
CA TYR A 68 23.19 12.02 6.93
C TYR A 68 22.96 10.86 5.96
N ASP A 69 23.93 10.60 5.07
CA ASP A 69 23.83 9.51 4.10
C ASP A 69 23.74 8.15 4.80
N ALA A 70 24.49 7.95 5.88
CA ALA A 70 24.42 6.73 6.68
C ALA A 70 23.04 6.53 7.31
N ILE A 71 22.47 7.57 7.93
CA ILE A 71 21.14 7.49 8.53
C ILE A 71 20.08 7.20 7.46
N ALA A 72 20.13 7.88 6.30
CA ALA A 72 19.21 7.63 5.20
C ALA A 72 19.29 6.17 4.70
N GLN A 73 20.51 5.64 4.55
CA GLN A 73 20.73 4.26 4.13
C GLN A 73 20.25 3.25 5.19
N ILE A 74 20.50 3.51 6.48
CA ILE A 74 20.03 2.64 7.57
C ILE A 74 18.50 2.57 7.58
N ILE A 75 17.83 3.70 7.37
CA ILE A 75 16.37 3.75 7.31
C ILE A 75 15.87 2.89 6.15
N GLU A 76 16.48 2.99 4.98
CA GLU A 76 16.11 2.20 3.81
C GLU A 76 16.40 0.70 4.01
N ASN A 77 17.58 0.34 4.52
CA ASN A 77 17.96 -1.04 4.80
C ASN A 77 17.06 -1.71 5.85
N LYS A 78 16.52 -0.92 6.79
CA LYS A 78 15.62 -1.42 7.85
C LYS A 78 14.14 -1.30 7.49
N ARG A 79 13.82 -0.79 6.30
CA ARG A 79 12.45 -0.67 5.80
C ARG A 79 11.91 -2.07 5.49
N ARG A 80 10.85 -2.47 6.20
CA ARG A 80 10.26 -3.80 6.06
C ARG A 80 9.21 -3.78 4.97
N VAL A 81 9.29 -4.72 4.04
CA VAL A 81 8.19 -5.05 3.12
C VAL A 81 7.18 -5.91 3.89
N ALA A 82 5.88 -5.68 3.69
CA ALA A 82 4.86 -6.51 4.33
C ALA A 82 4.79 -7.89 3.69
N SER A 83 4.33 -8.86 4.47
CA SER A 83 3.96 -10.19 4.02
C SER A 83 2.72 -10.66 4.79
N LEU A 84 2.24 -11.87 4.49
CA LEU A 84 1.10 -12.46 5.19
C LEU A 84 1.35 -12.67 6.70
N THR A 85 2.61 -12.67 7.15
CA THR A 85 2.98 -12.90 8.57
C THR A 85 3.72 -11.73 9.20
N GLN A 86 4.03 -10.67 8.43
CA GLN A 86 4.83 -9.55 8.90
C GLN A 86 4.28 -8.22 8.39
N SER A 87 4.06 -7.28 9.29
CA SER A 87 3.72 -5.90 8.93
C SER A 87 4.88 -5.18 8.24
N GLY A 88 4.56 -4.35 7.26
CA GLY A 88 5.53 -3.56 6.51
C GLY A 88 4.85 -2.67 5.47
N GLU A 89 5.64 -2.11 4.57
CA GLU A 89 5.17 -1.35 3.42
C GLU A 89 4.67 -2.27 2.30
N VAL A 90 3.64 -1.83 1.60
CA VAL A 90 2.98 -2.58 0.53
C VAL A 90 2.85 -1.70 -0.70
N GLN A 91 3.13 -2.27 -1.87
CA GLN A 91 2.81 -1.62 -3.14
C GLN A 91 1.33 -1.79 -3.48
N LEU A 92 0.73 -0.75 -4.07
CA LEU A 92 -0.66 -0.78 -4.48
C LEU A 92 -0.80 -1.27 -5.92
N ASP A 93 -1.73 -2.19 -6.15
CA ASP A 93 -2.08 -2.70 -7.47
C ASP A 93 -3.55 -2.40 -7.81
N SER A 94 -3.79 -2.00 -9.06
CA SER A 94 -5.13 -1.70 -9.58
C SER A 94 -5.62 -2.71 -10.62
N SER A 95 -4.89 -3.79 -10.85
CA SER A 95 -5.36 -4.95 -11.62
C SER A 95 -6.55 -5.64 -10.93
N THR A 96 -7.34 -6.39 -11.70
CA THR A 96 -8.53 -7.11 -11.19
C THR A 96 -8.36 -8.63 -11.22
N ASP A 97 -7.19 -9.10 -11.63
CA ASP A 97 -6.82 -10.48 -11.91
C ASP A 97 -5.44 -10.86 -11.35
N SER A 98 -4.81 -9.97 -10.57
CA SER A 98 -3.52 -10.24 -9.95
C SER A 98 -3.62 -11.32 -8.88
N THR A 99 -2.62 -12.20 -8.89
CA THR A 99 -2.40 -13.25 -7.90
C THR A 99 -1.23 -12.92 -6.97
N ALA A 100 -0.77 -11.67 -6.96
CA ALA A 100 0.35 -11.23 -6.14
C ALA A 100 -0.05 -11.18 -4.65
N GLU A 101 0.78 -11.77 -3.78
CA GLU A 101 0.57 -11.76 -2.32
C GLU A 101 1.34 -10.64 -1.61
N ASP A 102 2.19 -9.90 -2.35
CA ASP A 102 3.04 -8.81 -1.87
C ASP A 102 2.47 -7.41 -2.19
N LYS A 103 1.24 -7.34 -2.72
CA LYS A 103 0.55 -6.09 -3.11
C LYS A 103 -0.85 -6.01 -2.53
N ALA A 104 -1.29 -4.77 -2.26
CA ALA A 104 -2.65 -4.50 -1.83
C ALA A 104 -3.50 -3.98 -2.99
N ALA A 105 -4.73 -4.47 -3.09
CA ALA A 105 -5.69 -3.98 -4.06
C ALA A 105 -6.10 -2.52 -3.75
N THR A 106 -6.17 -1.67 -4.77
CA THR A 106 -6.70 -0.32 -4.63
C THR A 106 -8.24 -0.30 -4.65
N PRO A 107 -8.88 0.77 -4.10
CA PRO A 107 -10.31 0.99 -4.29
C PRO A 107 -10.75 1.01 -5.77
N LYS A 108 -9.85 1.39 -6.68
CA LYS A 108 -10.11 1.38 -8.13
C LYS A 108 -10.31 -0.06 -8.65
N ALA A 109 -9.43 -0.99 -8.29
CA ALA A 109 -9.58 -2.41 -8.63
C ALA A 109 -10.89 -2.97 -8.06
N VAL A 110 -11.16 -2.72 -6.78
CA VAL A 110 -12.38 -3.21 -6.10
C VAL A 110 -13.64 -2.65 -6.78
N ASN A 111 -13.63 -1.38 -7.17
CA ASN A 111 -14.78 -0.78 -7.86
C ASN A 111 -14.98 -1.35 -9.28
N ALA A 112 -13.90 -1.67 -10.00
CA ALA A 112 -13.99 -2.34 -11.30
C ALA A 112 -14.63 -3.72 -11.18
N VAL A 113 -14.20 -4.53 -10.20
CA VAL A 113 -14.83 -5.83 -9.90
C VAL A 113 -16.30 -5.65 -9.51
N LYS A 114 -16.63 -4.66 -8.68
CA LYS A 114 -18.02 -4.34 -8.31
C LYS A 114 -18.89 -4.01 -9.52
N ALA A 115 -18.36 -3.25 -10.48
CA ALA A 115 -19.07 -2.92 -11.72
C ALA A 115 -19.35 -4.18 -12.55
N LEU A 116 -18.35 -5.06 -12.71
CA LEU A 116 -18.51 -6.35 -13.40
C LEU A 116 -19.57 -7.23 -12.71
N VAL A 117 -19.52 -7.36 -11.38
CA VAL A 117 -20.52 -8.12 -10.61
C VAL A 117 -21.92 -7.56 -10.81
N THR A 118 -22.07 -6.23 -10.85
CA THR A 118 -23.37 -5.58 -11.08
C THR A 118 -23.89 -5.88 -12.49
N ALA A 119 -23.04 -5.81 -13.51
CA ALA A 119 -23.39 -6.13 -14.89
C ALA A 119 -23.87 -7.59 -15.04
N VAL A 120 -23.15 -8.54 -14.43
CA VAL A 120 -23.53 -9.96 -14.46
C VAL A 120 -24.88 -10.19 -13.77
N ARG A 121 -25.11 -9.59 -12.59
CA ARG A 121 -26.41 -9.70 -11.88
C ARG A 121 -27.57 -9.19 -12.73
N ASN A 122 -27.40 -8.05 -13.39
CA ASN A 122 -28.43 -7.48 -14.26
C ASN A 122 -28.71 -8.37 -15.49
N ALA A 123 -27.68 -8.99 -16.06
CA ALA A 123 -27.85 -9.92 -17.17
C ALA A 123 -28.64 -11.17 -16.74
N LEU A 124 -28.34 -11.72 -15.56
CA LEU A 124 -29.04 -12.88 -15.02
C LEU A 124 -30.50 -12.57 -14.66
N ASN A 125 -30.80 -11.40 -14.10
CA ASN A 125 -32.17 -11.01 -13.75
C ASN A 125 -33.11 -10.90 -14.97
N ASN A 126 -32.56 -10.57 -16.15
CA ASN A 126 -33.33 -10.45 -17.39
C ASN A 126 -33.27 -11.71 -18.27
N TYR A 127 -32.59 -12.75 -17.81
CA TYR A 127 -32.39 -13.96 -18.60
C TYR A 127 -33.60 -14.89 -18.53
N ILE A 128 -34.24 -15.14 -19.68
CA ILE A 128 -35.25 -16.18 -19.81
C ILE A 128 -34.59 -17.45 -20.37
N PRO A 129 -34.49 -18.54 -19.59
CA PRO A 129 -33.89 -19.77 -20.05
C PRO A 129 -34.74 -20.44 -21.14
N ASN A 130 -34.11 -21.19 -22.03
CA ASN A 130 -34.82 -21.86 -23.14
C ASN A 130 -35.89 -22.85 -22.66
N SER A 131 -35.72 -23.47 -21.48
CA SER A 131 -36.74 -24.33 -20.86
C SER A 131 -38.02 -23.60 -20.45
N LYS A 132 -37.99 -22.27 -20.39
CA LYS A 132 -39.15 -21.40 -20.11
C LYS A 132 -39.73 -20.76 -21.37
N LYS A 133 -39.21 -21.11 -22.56
CA LYS A 133 -39.74 -20.67 -23.86
C LYS A 133 -40.53 -21.80 -24.48
N SER A 134 -41.68 -21.48 -25.09
CA SER A 134 -42.58 -22.45 -25.70
C SER A 134 -42.91 -22.08 -27.14
N ASP A 135 -42.73 -23.05 -28.03
CA ASP A 135 -43.13 -22.98 -29.45
C ASP A 135 -44.56 -23.50 -29.70
N ALA A 136 -45.25 -23.96 -28.64
CA ALA A 136 -46.60 -24.51 -28.74
C ALA A 136 -47.63 -23.41 -29.02
N ASP A 137 -48.50 -23.66 -29.99
CA ASP A 137 -49.60 -22.79 -30.42
C ASP A 137 -50.91 -22.99 -29.63
N ASN A 138 -50.89 -23.86 -28.62
CA ASN A 138 -52.04 -24.19 -27.78
C ASN A 138 -51.67 -24.43 -26.30
N SER A 139 -50.52 -23.94 -25.83
CA SER A 139 -50.08 -24.18 -24.45
C SER A 139 -51.02 -23.55 -23.43
N SER A 140 -51.38 -24.32 -22.41
CA SER A 140 -52.10 -23.84 -21.22
C SER A 140 -51.18 -23.61 -20.01
N SER A 141 -49.86 -23.73 -20.18
CA SER A 141 -48.90 -23.55 -19.08
C SER A 141 -48.79 -22.08 -18.66
N SER A 142 -48.86 -21.82 -17.36
CA SER A 142 -48.56 -20.49 -16.76
C SER A 142 -47.06 -20.22 -16.59
N ASP A 143 -46.22 -21.22 -16.82
CA ASP A 143 -44.82 -21.21 -16.44
C ASP A 143 -43.87 -20.86 -17.59
N THR A 144 -44.37 -20.88 -18.82
CA THR A 144 -43.57 -20.66 -20.03
C THR A 144 -44.10 -19.46 -20.81
N ILE A 145 -43.20 -18.75 -21.49
CA ILE A 145 -43.56 -17.65 -22.39
C ILE A 145 -43.56 -18.14 -23.85
N ALA A 146 -44.45 -17.58 -24.67
CA ALA A 146 -44.52 -17.89 -26.09
C ALA A 146 -43.31 -17.31 -26.84
N THR A 147 -42.75 -18.08 -27.77
CA THR A 147 -41.74 -17.59 -28.71
C THR A 147 -42.39 -16.84 -29.87
N SER A 148 -41.59 -16.07 -30.60
CA SER A 148 -42.03 -15.47 -31.88
C SER A 148 -42.49 -16.52 -32.90
N TYR A 149 -41.94 -17.73 -32.84
CA TYR A 149 -42.36 -18.85 -33.68
C TYR A 149 -43.77 -19.33 -33.33
N ALA A 150 -44.08 -19.53 -32.03
CA ALA A 150 -45.45 -19.87 -31.59
C ALA A 150 -46.46 -18.81 -32.06
N VAL A 151 -46.12 -17.53 -31.88
CA VAL A 151 -46.98 -16.41 -32.29
C VAL A 151 -47.16 -16.39 -33.81
N LYS A 152 -46.10 -16.60 -34.58
CA LYS A 152 -46.17 -16.70 -36.05
C LYS A 152 -47.07 -17.87 -36.47
N LYS A 153 -46.91 -19.04 -35.85
CA LYS A 153 -47.70 -20.24 -36.15
C LYS A 153 -49.20 -19.99 -35.95
N VAL A 154 -49.58 -19.38 -34.84
CA VAL A 154 -50.97 -18.98 -34.57
C VAL A 154 -51.49 -18.00 -35.63
N ARG A 155 -50.70 -16.97 -35.97
CA ARG A 155 -51.06 -15.99 -37.00
C ARG A 155 -51.30 -16.67 -38.35
N ASP A 156 -50.38 -17.51 -38.80
CA ASP A 156 -50.48 -18.20 -40.09
C ASP A 156 -51.71 -19.13 -40.12
N ILE A 157 -52.05 -19.81 -39.00
CA ILE A 157 -53.30 -20.60 -38.89
C ILE A 157 -54.54 -19.72 -39.04
N VAL A 158 -54.56 -18.54 -38.43
CA VAL A 158 -55.69 -17.59 -38.52
C VAL A 158 -55.84 -17.03 -39.92
N GLU A 159 -54.75 -16.60 -40.56
CA GLU A 159 -54.74 -16.08 -41.94
C GLU A 159 -55.26 -17.12 -42.94
N ASN A 160 -54.84 -18.38 -42.80
CA ASN A 160 -55.34 -19.47 -43.64
C ASN A 160 -56.83 -19.72 -43.45
N ARG A 161 -57.32 -19.71 -42.19
CA ARG A 161 -58.76 -19.84 -41.92
C ARG A 161 -59.56 -18.68 -42.51
N PHE A 162 -59.09 -17.45 -42.33
CA PHE A 162 -59.74 -16.27 -42.90
C PHE A 162 -59.81 -16.36 -44.43
N SER A 163 -58.70 -16.71 -45.08
CA SER A 163 -58.64 -16.91 -46.53
C SER A 163 -59.58 -18.02 -47.00
N SER A 164 -59.70 -19.12 -46.25
CA SER A 164 -60.62 -20.21 -46.60
C SER A 164 -62.09 -19.82 -46.51
N LEU A 165 -62.46 -18.96 -45.55
CA LEU A 165 -63.84 -18.45 -45.41
C LEU A 165 -64.16 -17.45 -46.52
N ALA A 166 -63.22 -16.54 -46.84
CA ALA A 166 -63.39 -15.59 -47.93
C ALA A 166 -63.64 -16.27 -49.30
N ASN A 167 -62.96 -17.39 -49.58
CA ASN A 167 -63.17 -18.16 -50.81
C ASN A 167 -64.46 -19.01 -50.78
N ALA A 168 -65.01 -19.34 -49.62
CA ALA A 168 -66.22 -20.15 -49.48
C ALA A 168 -67.51 -19.33 -49.67
N ASP A 169 -67.49 -18.03 -49.37
CA ASP A 169 -68.63 -17.11 -49.50
C ASP A 169 -68.80 -16.52 -50.92
N GLY A 170 -67.97 -16.91 -51.89
CA GLY A 170 -68.20 -16.64 -53.31
C GLY A 170 -68.15 -15.17 -53.74
N TYR A 171 -67.06 -14.47 -53.43
CA TYR A 171 -66.62 -13.29 -54.18
C TYR A 171 -65.31 -13.58 -54.91
#